data_AF-A0A5C3MG81-F1
#
_entry.id   AF-A0A5C3MG81-F1
#
_cell.length_a   1.000
_cell.length_b   1.000
_cell.length_c   1.000
_cell.angle_alpha   90.00
_cell.angle_beta   90.00
_cell.angle_gamma   90.00
#
_symmetry.space_group_name_H-M   'P 1'
#
loop_
_entity.id
_entity.type
_entity.pdbx_description
1 polymer ?
#
loop_
_entity_poly.entity_id
_entity_poly.type
_entity_poly.pdbx_seq_one_letter_code
_entity_poly.pdbx_strand_id
1 'polypeptide(L)' 'MPNDNSSSKGYTYTGSGTNSQGNHYCSREGDNGGSGYHYSNTNGSYYYQNTNGSTYYNSGSGYSQYTSPGGQSSKSTGK' A
#
# COMPACT_ATOMS: atom_id res chain seq x y z
N MET A 1 -7.97 19.68 -10.62
CA MET A 1 -7.60 19.12 -9.30
C MET A 1 -6.09 19.15 -9.22
N PRO A 2 -5.47 19.82 -8.24
CA PRO A 2 -4.02 19.90 -8.16
C PRO A 2 -3.46 18.49 -7.95
N ASN A 3 -2.63 18.07 -8.91
CA ASN A 3 -1.84 16.85 -8.86
C ASN A 3 -0.70 17.12 -7.86
N ASP A 4 -0.93 16.87 -6.58
CA ASP A 4 0.11 16.81 -5.55
C ASP A 4 1.02 15.62 -5.84
N ASN A 5 1.82 15.75 -6.89
CA ASN A 5 2.95 14.90 -7.20
C ASN A 5 4.02 15.22 -6.14
N SER A 6 3.85 14.60 -4.97
CA SER A 6 4.77 14.67 -3.84
C SER A 6 6.07 13.93 -4.21
N SER A 7 6.83 14.55 -5.13
CA SER A 7 8.19 14.20 -5.55
C SER A 7 9.17 14.60 -4.44
N SER A 8 9.03 13.98 -3.27
CA SER A 8 9.90 14.20 -2.12
C SER A 8 10.25 12.89 -1.40
N LYS A 9 9.80 11.74 -1.92
CA LYS A 9 9.81 10.46 -1.18
C LYS A 9 10.50 9.30 -1.90
N GLY A 10 11.27 9.55 -2.97
CA GLY A 10 12.02 8.50 -3.66
C GLY A 10 11.14 7.52 -4.47
N TYR A 11 9.91 7.94 -4.79
CA TYR A 11 8.99 7.22 -5.65
C TYR A 11 8.08 8.18 -6.41
N THR A 12 7.67 7.76 -7.59
CA THR A 12 6.73 8.44 -8.48
C THR A 12 5.40 7.70 -8.46
N TYR A 13 4.29 8.42 -8.39
CA TYR A 13 2.97 7.83 -8.55
C TYR A 13 2.72 7.49 -10.02
N THR A 14 2.54 6.20 -10.32
CA THR A 14 2.34 5.72 -11.70
C THR A 14 0.87 5.58 -12.06
N GLY A 15 0.00 5.43 -11.07
CA GLY A 15 -1.43 5.41 -11.31
C GLY A 15 -2.22 5.36 -10.02
N SER A 16 -3.46 5.82 -10.08
CA SER A 16 -4.43 5.65 -9.01
C SER A 16 -5.82 5.51 -9.60
N GLY A 17 -6.73 4.94 -8.83
CA GLY A 17 -8.11 4.81 -9.23
C GLY A 17 -8.99 4.44 -8.05
N THR A 18 -10.28 4.52 -8.30
CA THR A 18 -11.31 4.10 -7.36
C THR A 18 -12.26 3.19 -8.11
N ASN A 19 -12.53 2.00 -7.57
CA ASN A 19 -13.48 1.08 -8.17
C ASN A 19 -14.94 1.46 -7.80
N SER A 20 -15.92 0.83 -8.44
CA SER A 20 -17.34 1.11 -8.19
C SER A 20 -17.83 0.81 -6.76
N GLN A 21 -17.04 0.09 -5.96
CA GLN A 21 -17.32 -0.19 -4.56
C GLN A 21 -16.73 0.88 -3.62
N GLY A 22 -16.04 1.89 -4.17
CA GLY A 22 -15.36 2.94 -3.42
C GLY A 22 -13.97 2.57 -2.92
N ASN A 23 -13.43 1.40 -3.29
CA ASN A 23 -12.08 1.02 -2.90
C ASN A 23 -11.09 1.80 -3.77
N HIS A 24 -10.12 2.44 -3.11
CA HIS A 24 -9.09 3.22 -3.77
C HIS A 24 -7.81 2.39 -3.89
N TYR A 25 -7.17 2.47 -5.04
CA TYR A 25 -5.90 1.83 -5.30
C TYR A 25 -4.93 2.81 -5.93
N CYS A 26 -3.65 2.60 -5.66
CA CYS A 26 -2.61 3.50 -6.08
C CYS A 26 -1.29 2.74 -6.27
N SER A 27 -0.77 2.81 -7.49
CA SER A 27 0.51 2.28 -7.90
C SER A 27 1.55 3.39 -7.87
N ARG A 28 2.74 3.03 -7.40
CA ARG A 28 3.92 3.89 -7.35
C ARG A 28 5.14 3.11 -7.83
N GLU A 29 6.11 3.80 -8.40
CA GLU A 29 7.39 3.23 -8.77
C GLU A 29 8.50 3.99 -8.06
N GLY A 30 9.33 3.26 -7.33
CA GLY A 30 10.53 3.80 -6.72
C GLY A 30 11.60 4.07 -7.77
N ASP A 31 12.46 5.04 -7.51
CA ASP A 31 13.53 5.43 -8.43
C ASP A 31 14.54 4.29 -8.70
N ASN A 32 14.58 3.29 -7.80
CA ASN A 32 15.40 2.08 -7.93
C ASN A 32 14.74 0.96 -8.75
N GLY A 33 13.61 1.23 -9.43
CA GLY A 33 12.85 0.25 -10.21
C GLY A 33 11.94 -0.67 -9.39
N GLY A 34 11.82 -0.44 -8.08
CA GLY A 34 10.91 -1.19 -7.23
C GLY A 34 9.48 -0.67 -7.34
N SER A 35 8.49 -1.53 -7.56
CA SER A 35 7.09 -1.13 -7.58
C SER A 35 6.51 -1.12 -6.17
N GLY A 36 5.80 -0.05 -5.83
CA GLY A 36 4.98 0.02 -4.63
C GLY A 36 3.49 0.11 -4.99
N TYR A 37 2.66 -0.36 -4.08
CA TYR A 37 1.22 -0.41 -4.27
C TYR A 37 0.53 -0.03 -2.97
N HIS A 38 -0.60 0.63 -3.05
CA HIS A 38 -1.47 0.90 -1.92
C HIS A 38 -2.90 0.63 -2.34
N TYR A 39 -3.61 -0.13 -1.53
CA TYR A 39 -4.99 -0.49 -1.76
C TYR A 39 -5.75 -0.29 -0.46
N SER A 40 -6.81 0.50 -0.51
CA SER A 40 -7.64 0.84 0.65
C SER A 40 -9.09 0.53 0.33
N ASN A 41 -9.69 -0.33 1.15
CA ASN A 41 -11.08 -0.71 1.04
C ASN A 41 -11.97 0.19 1.88
N THR A 42 -13.23 0.31 1.47
CA THR A 42 -14.25 1.07 2.21
C THR A 42 -14.57 0.48 3.58
N ASN A 43 -14.33 -0.82 3.77
CA ASN A 43 -14.48 -1.49 5.07
C ASN A 43 -13.35 -1.16 6.08
N GLY A 44 -12.40 -0.27 5.72
CA GLY A 44 -11.28 0.14 6.56
C GLY A 44 -10.05 -0.76 6.47
N SER A 45 -10.14 -1.91 5.78
CA SER A 45 -8.96 -2.72 5.47
C SER A 45 -8.09 -2.03 4.42
N TYR A 46 -6.78 -2.22 4.51
CA TYR A 46 -5.85 -1.68 3.54
C TYR A 46 -4.62 -2.57 3.39
N TYR A 47 -3.95 -2.42 2.26
CA TYR A 47 -2.75 -3.16 1.87
C TYR A 47 -1.72 -2.20 1.29
N TYR A 48 -0.49 -2.29 1.77
CA TYR A 48 0.67 -1.59 1.25
C TYR A 48 1.68 -2.61 0.72
N GLN A 49 2.19 -2.35 -0.46
CA GLN A 49 3.42 -2.91 -0.96
C GLN A 49 4.43 -1.79 -1.10
N ASN A 50 5.58 -1.95 -0.45
CA ASN A 50 6.67 -1.01 -0.53
C ASN A 50 7.58 -1.38 -1.70
N THR A 51 8.28 -0.38 -2.22
CA THR A 51 9.23 -0.54 -3.34
C THR A 51 10.41 -1.45 -2.99
N ASN A 52 10.67 -1.66 -1.69
CA ASN A 52 11.66 -2.62 -1.20
C ASN A 52 11.16 -4.09 -1.21
N GLY A 53 9.92 -4.36 -1.64
CA GLY A 53 9.31 -5.70 -1.67
C GLY A 53 8.58 -6.10 -0.39
N SER A 54 8.68 -5.32 0.70
CA SER A 54 7.89 -5.58 1.90
C SER A 54 6.41 -5.26 1.68
N THR A 55 5.54 -5.98 2.36
CA THR A 55 4.09 -5.78 2.31
C THR A 55 3.52 -5.61 3.69
N TYR A 56 2.43 -4.87 3.80
CA TYR A 56 1.71 -4.66 5.03
C TYR A 56 0.22 -4.74 4.74
N TYR A 57 -0.48 -5.60 5.44
CA TYR A 57 -1.92 -5.79 5.30
C TYR A 57 -2.59 -5.48 6.64
N ASN A 58 -3.70 -4.77 6.61
CA ASN A 58 -4.54 -4.50 7.77
C ASN A 58 -5.98 -4.82 7.39
N SER A 59 -6.68 -5.62 8.19
CA SER A 59 -8.06 -6.02 7.90
C SER A 59 -9.11 -4.98 8.30
N GLY A 60 -8.73 -3.89 8.99
CA GLY A 60 -9.65 -2.94 9.61
C GLY A 60 -10.34 -3.47 10.86
N SER A 61 -10.25 -4.77 11.15
CA SER A 61 -10.93 -5.45 12.26
C SER A 61 -9.98 -5.93 13.36
N GLY A 62 -8.81 -5.29 13.48
CA GLY A 62 -7.80 -5.63 14.49
C GLY A 62 -6.74 -6.66 14.06
N TYR A 63 -6.79 -7.18 12.82
CA TYR A 63 -5.71 -7.97 12.25
C TYR A 63 -4.77 -7.09 11.42
N SER A 64 -3.47 -7.24 11.64
CA SER A 64 -2.42 -6.64 10.83
C SER A 64 -1.34 -7.67 10.54
N GLN A 65 -0.81 -7.69 9.32
CA GLN A 65 0.26 -8.56 8.90
C GLN A 65 1.31 -7.76 8.15
N TYR A 66 2.53 -7.78 8.64
CA TYR A 66 3.70 -7.26 7.94
C TYR A 66 4.49 -8.42 7.36
N THR A 67 4.81 -8.36 6.07
CA THR A 67 5.70 -9.30 5.40
C THR A 67 6.95 -8.55 4.96
N SER A 68 8.09 -8.96 5.47
CA SER A 68 9.39 -8.44 5.03
C SER A 68 9.70 -8.84 3.58
N PRO A 69 10.64 -8.17 2.91
CA PRO A 69 11.04 -8.53 1.56
C PRO A 69 11.60 -9.95 1.45
N GLY A 70 12.17 -10.47 2.55
CA GLY A 70 12.66 -11.85 2.66
C GLY A 70 11.56 -12.89 2.94
N GLY A 71 10.29 -12.50 2.89
CA GLY A 71 9.15 -13.40 3.09
C GLY A 71 8.77 -13.68 4.55
N GLN A 72 9.54 -13.18 5.52
CA GLN A 72 9.17 -13.34 6.93
C GLN A 72 7.93 -12.49 7.22
N SER A 73 6.88 -13.14 7.72
CA SER A 73 5.61 -12.51 8.07
C SER A 73 5.45 -12.39 9.58
N SER A 74 5.20 -11.19 10.07
CA SER A 74 4.75 -10.91 11.43
C SER A 74 3.27 -10.56 11.42
N LYS A 75 2.49 -11.25 12.24
CA LYS A 75 1.04 -11.05 12.35
C LYS A 75 0.72 -10.54 13.74
N SER A 76 -0.11 -9.53 13.82
CA SER A 76 -0.64 -8.98 15.06
C SER A 76 -2.16 -9.02 15.00
N THR A 77 -2.77 -9.56 16.04
CA THR A 77 -4.22 -9.53 16.27
C THR A 77 -4.45 -8.75 17.56
N GLY A 78 -4.98 -7.53 17.44
CA GLY A 78 -5.56 -6.83 18.57
C GLY A 78 -6.84 -7.55 18.99
N LYS A 79 -6.90 -7.98 20.25
CA LYS A 79 -8.13 -8.45 20.90
C LYS A 79 -8.87 -7.26 21.50
#